data_AF-A0A1Q3T2N1-F1
#
_entry.id   AF-A0A1Q3T2N1-F1
#
_cell.length_a   1.000
_cell.length_b   1.000
_cell.length_c   1.000
_cell.angle_alpha   90.00
_cell.angle_beta   90.00
_cell.angle_gamma   90.00
#
_symmetry.space_group_name_H-M   'P 1'
#
loop_
_entity.id
_entity.type
_entity.pdbx_description
1 polymer ?
#
loop_
_entity_poly.entity_id
_entity_poly.type
_entity_poly.pdbx_seq_one_letter_code
_entity_poly.pdbx_strand_id
1 'polypeptide(L)'
;MTALRWGIKKSLHEYVRSAEGSIEVADGARLDGDEVIFPADDGVEGAFTGSVRFLAHGGMMDWRLAAPHLEDGGSIVTIGGRRGARVQFASVEAGEVSLTLDGAILLGNFYAPGTALDPLRVE
;
A
#
# COMPACT_ATOMS: atom_id res chain seq x y z
N MET A 1 16.26 -3.25 -9.33
CA MET A 1 15.29 -2.73 -8.37
C MET A 1 15.49 -3.52 -7.08
N THR A 2 15.76 -2.86 -5.97
CA THR A 2 16.01 -3.43 -4.65
C THR A 2 14.85 -3.18 -3.69
N ALA A 3 14.04 -2.14 -3.88
CA ALA A 3 12.89 -1.84 -3.03
C ALA A 3 11.85 -0.91 -3.67
N LEU A 4 10.61 -0.98 -3.17
CA LEU A 4 9.55 0.01 -3.36
C LEU A 4 9.40 0.82 -2.08
N ARG A 5 9.51 2.14 -2.19
CA ARG A 5 9.26 3.09 -1.11
C ARG A 5 7.93 3.78 -1.35
N TRP A 6 7.01 3.63 -0.41
CA TRP A 6 5.69 4.22 -0.52
C TRP A 6 5.04 4.45 0.84
N GLY A 7 4.58 5.68 1.09
CA GLY A 7 3.85 6.04 2.31
C GLY A 7 2.36 5.70 2.27
N ILE A 8 1.84 5.24 1.12
CA ILE A 8 0.44 4.96 0.84
C ILE A 8 -0.39 6.24 0.90
N LYS A 9 -0.55 6.82 2.09
CA LYS A 9 -1.19 8.12 2.29
C LYS A 9 -0.80 8.71 3.64
N LYS A 10 -0.15 9.88 3.63
CA LYS A 10 0.25 10.58 4.86
C LYS A 10 -0.91 10.80 5.85
N SER A 11 -2.08 11.22 5.37
CA SER A 11 -3.23 11.46 6.25
C SER A 11 -3.82 10.18 6.86
N LEU A 12 -3.57 9.01 6.27
CA LEU A 12 -3.92 7.72 6.88
C LEU A 12 -3.00 7.44 8.08
N HIS A 13 -1.70 7.69 7.95
CA HIS A 13 -0.74 7.55 9.04
C HIS A 13 -1.10 8.47 10.22
N GLU A 14 -1.39 9.75 9.93
CA GLU A 14 -1.82 10.73 10.95
C GLU A 14 -3.12 10.32 11.63
N TYR A 15 -4.09 9.83 10.86
CA TYR A 15 -5.37 9.36 11.39
C TYR A 15 -5.16 8.17 12.34
N VAL A 16 -4.43 7.13 11.92
CA VAL A 16 -4.19 5.94 12.75
C VAL A 16 -3.53 6.31 14.07
N ARG A 17 -2.52 7.18 14.06
CA ARG A 17 -1.86 7.65 15.28
C ARG A 17 -2.79 8.43 16.20
N SER A 18 -3.61 9.33 15.63
CA SER A 18 -4.55 10.12 16.43
C SER A 18 -5.72 9.29 16.99
N ALA A 19 -6.06 8.19 16.34
CA ALA A 19 -7.04 7.21 16.80
C ALA A 19 -6.45 6.17 17.78
N GLU A 20 -5.28 6.44 18.36
CA GLU A 20 -4.54 5.53 19.27
C GLU A 20 -4.33 4.13 18.65
N GLY A 21 -4.20 4.09 17.33
CA GLY A 21 -3.98 2.88 16.55
C GLY A 21 -2.51 2.51 16.36
N SER A 22 -2.26 1.46 15.58
CA SER A 22 -0.91 0.99 15.25
C SER A 22 -0.70 0.86 13.75
N ILE A 23 0.55 1.10 13.33
CA ILE A 23 1.03 0.87 11.97
C ILE A 23 2.15 -0.16 12.10
N GLU A 24 1.90 -1.36 11.60
CA GLU A 24 2.77 -2.52 11.81
C GLU A 24 3.28 -3.03 10.48
N VAL A 25 4.59 -3.25 10.37
CA VAL A 25 5.22 -3.85 9.19
C VAL A 25 5.69 -5.27 9.48
N ALA A 26 5.59 -6.13 8.47
CA ALA A 26 5.97 -7.53 8.57
C ALA A 26 6.56 -8.03 7.24
N ASP A 27 7.02 -9.28 7.24
CA ASP A 27 7.50 -10.01 6.06
C ASP A 27 8.64 -9.30 5.31
N GLY A 28 9.51 -8.62 6.06
CA GLY A 28 10.68 -7.90 5.52
C GLY A 28 10.44 -6.41 5.24
N ALA A 29 9.18 -5.95 5.24
CA ALA A 29 8.89 -4.52 5.14
C ALA A 29 9.44 -3.74 6.35
N ARG A 30 9.81 -2.48 6.12
CA ARG A 30 10.32 -1.57 7.16
C ARG A 30 9.59 -0.23 7.08
N LEU A 31 9.50 0.46 8.22
CA LEU A 31 9.07 1.86 8.28
C LEU A 31 10.28 2.77 8.35
N ASP A 32 10.25 3.84 7.57
CA ASP A 32 11.18 4.96 7.63
C ASP A 32 10.36 6.27 7.66
N GLY A 33 10.08 6.76 8.87
CA GLY A 33 9.08 7.80 9.09
C GLY A 33 7.68 7.34 8.68
N ASP A 34 7.12 7.97 7.66
CA ASP A 34 5.82 7.60 7.07
C ASP A 34 5.95 6.73 5.81
N GLU A 35 7.16 6.44 5.35
CA GLU A 35 7.35 5.57 4.18
C GLU A 35 7.46 4.11 4.60
N VAL A 36 6.73 3.23 3.90
CA VAL A 36 6.94 1.80 3.95
C VAL A 36 7.92 1.40 2.86
N ILE A 37 8.96 0.69 3.25
CA ILE A 37 9.98 0.14 2.35
C ILE A 37 9.67 -1.35 2.18
N PHE A 38 9.20 -1.73 0.99
CA PHE A 38 8.93 -3.10 0.58
C PHE A 38 10.13 -3.65 -0.20
N PRO A 39 10.80 -4.73 0.24
CA PRO A 39 11.93 -5.30 -0.50
C PRO A 39 11.48 -5.86 -1.85
N ALA A 40 12.32 -5.75 -2.89
CA ALA A 40 12.06 -6.41 -4.16
C ALA A 40 11.99 -7.94 -3.99
N ASP A 41 11.13 -8.57 -4.80
CA ASP A 41 11.16 -10.02 -5.00
C ASP A 41 12.10 -10.32 -6.18
N ASP A 42 13.30 -10.81 -5.88
CA ASP A 42 14.36 -11.07 -6.87
C ASP A 42 13.94 -12.05 -7.98
N GLY A 43 12.86 -12.82 -7.78
CA GLY A 43 12.37 -13.81 -8.74
C GLY A 43 11.28 -13.30 -9.70
N VAL A 44 10.67 -12.14 -9.43
CA VAL A 44 9.50 -11.66 -10.16
C VAL A 44 9.60 -10.16 -10.41
N GLU A 45 9.70 -9.78 -11.69
CA GLU A 45 9.81 -8.37 -12.09
C GLU A 45 8.62 -7.54 -11.58
N GLY A 46 8.93 -6.40 -10.98
CA GLY A 46 7.96 -5.47 -10.41
C GLY A 46 7.29 -5.95 -9.12
N ALA A 47 7.56 -7.16 -8.65
CA ALA A 47 7.00 -7.66 -7.40
C ALA A 47 7.86 -7.27 -6.20
N PHE A 48 7.19 -7.01 -5.09
CA PHE A 48 7.80 -6.68 -3.81
C PHE A 48 7.20 -7.58 -2.73
N THR A 49 8.02 -7.87 -1.73
CA THR A 49 7.64 -8.62 -0.53
C THR A 49 7.25 -7.67 0.60
N GLY A 50 6.86 -8.21 1.75
CA GLY A 50 6.51 -7.39 2.91
C GLY A 50 5.04 -7.02 2.99
N SER A 51 4.65 -6.50 4.15
CA SER A 51 3.32 -5.94 4.37
C SER A 51 3.32 -4.82 5.38
N VAL A 52 2.33 -3.94 5.27
CA VAL A 52 1.95 -2.95 6.27
C VAL A 52 0.50 -3.18 6.68
N ARG A 53 0.22 -3.04 7.97
CA ARG A 53 -1.10 -3.16 8.57
C ARG A 53 -1.42 -1.90 9.35
N PHE A 54 -2.58 -1.31 9.07
CA PHE A 54 -3.13 -0.16 9.74
C PHE A 54 -4.29 -0.61 10.64
N LEU A 55 -4.12 -0.43 11.95
CA LEU A 55 -5.10 -0.81 12.97
C LEU A 55 -5.59 0.45 13.70
N ALA A 56 -6.89 0.60 13.86
CA ALA A 56 -7.48 1.67 14.67
C ALA A 56 -8.82 1.24 15.28
N HIS A 57 -9.33 2.04 16.24
CA HIS A 57 -10.63 1.83 16.89
C HIS A 57 -10.82 0.45 17.49
N GLY A 58 -9.82 -0.04 18.23
CA GLY A 58 -9.86 -1.35 18.88
C GLY A 58 -9.96 -2.53 17.89
N GLY A 59 -9.48 -2.35 16.65
CA GLY A 59 -9.47 -3.39 15.62
C GLY A 59 -10.69 -3.37 14.68
N MET A 60 -11.61 -2.40 14.83
CA MET A 60 -12.68 -2.20 13.85
C MET A 60 -12.12 -1.78 12.48
N MET A 61 -11.06 -0.97 12.48
CA MET A 61 -10.27 -0.73 11.28
C MET A 61 -9.06 -1.66 11.31
N ASP A 62 -8.95 -2.50 10.29
CA ASP A 62 -7.86 -3.43 10.09
C ASP A 62 -7.60 -3.58 8.59
N TRP A 63 -6.70 -2.75 8.07
CA TRP A 63 -6.34 -2.73 6.66
C TRP A 63 -4.91 -3.22 6.48
N ARG A 64 -4.75 -4.25 5.67
CA ARG A 64 -3.43 -4.80 5.33
C ARG A 64 -3.16 -4.64 3.85
N LEU A 65 -2.02 -4.05 3.53
CA LEU A 65 -1.45 -4.04 2.19
C LEU A 65 -0.23 -4.94 2.22
N ALA A 66 -0.23 -5.97 1.37
CA ALA A 66 0.81 -6.99 1.36
C ALA A 66 1.25 -7.29 -0.07
N ALA A 67 2.51 -7.68 -0.22
CA ALA A 67 3.13 -8.07 -1.48
C ALA A 67 2.75 -7.17 -2.67
N PRO A 68 3.10 -5.86 -2.64
CA PRO A 68 2.82 -4.96 -3.76
C PRO A 68 3.46 -5.48 -5.06
N HIS A 69 2.80 -5.26 -6.18
CA HIS A 69 3.35 -5.57 -7.50
C HIS A 69 3.02 -4.43 -8.44
N LEU A 70 4.06 -3.88 -9.06
CA LEU A 70 3.98 -2.95 -10.18
C LEU A 70 3.76 -3.76 -11.46
N GLU A 71 2.54 -3.69 -12.00
CA GLU A 71 2.12 -4.34 -13.23
C GLU A 71 2.01 -3.31 -14.37
N ASP A 72 1.87 -3.80 -15.61
CA ASP A 72 1.65 -2.97 -16.80
C ASP A 72 2.69 -1.84 -16.97
N GLY A 73 3.97 -2.19 -16.85
CA GLY A 73 5.08 -1.21 -16.93
C GLY A 73 5.12 -0.23 -15.75
N GLY A 74 4.43 -0.53 -14.65
CA GLY A 74 4.36 0.28 -13.45
C GLY A 74 3.15 1.22 -13.38
N SER A 75 2.21 1.12 -14.32
CA SER A 75 0.98 1.92 -14.33
C SER A 75 -0.05 1.43 -13.31
N ILE A 76 0.05 0.19 -12.82
CA ILE A 76 -0.89 -0.39 -11.86
C ILE A 76 -0.12 -0.96 -10.67
N VAL A 77 -0.54 -0.58 -9.47
CA VAL A 77 -0.12 -1.22 -8.21
C VAL A 77 -1.19 -2.21 -7.79
N THR A 78 -0.86 -3.49 -7.80
CA THR A 78 -1.70 -4.52 -7.20
C THR A 78 -1.15 -4.92 -5.83
N ILE A 79 -2.02 -5.40 -4.93
CA ILE A 79 -1.63 -5.97 -3.64
C ILE A 79 -2.23 -7.37 -3.46
N GLY A 80 -1.62 -8.17 -2.59
CA GLY A 80 -2.12 -9.48 -2.20
C GLY A 80 -3.49 -9.39 -1.54
N GLY A 81 -4.46 -10.11 -2.10
CA GLY A 81 -5.81 -10.30 -1.58
C GLY A 81 -6.02 -11.69 -0.97
N ARG A 82 -7.28 -12.03 -0.70
CA ARG A 82 -7.64 -13.33 -0.10
C ARG A 82 -7.44 -14.46 -1.11
N ARG A 83 -7.01 -15.63 -0.62
CA ARG A 83 -6.85 -16.87 -1.43
C ARG A 83 -5.92 -16.73 -2.64
N GLY A 84 -4.93 -15.85 -2.56
CA GLY A 84 -3.96 -15.63 -3.63
C GLY A 84 -4.46 -14.75 -4.79
N ALA A 85 -5.67 -14.21 -4.70
CA ALA A 85 -6.11 -13.16 -5.62
C ALA A 85 -5.25 -11.90 -5.43
N ARG A 86 -5.14 -11.07 -6.48
CA ARG A 86 -4.55 -9.73 -6.39
C ARG A 86 -5.64 -8.68 -6.56
N VAL A 87 -5.48 -7.55 -5.88
CA VAL A 87 -6.40 -6.41 -5.92
C VAL A 87 -5.68 -5.27 -6.62
N GLN A 88 -6.24 -4.71 -7.69
CA GLN A 88 -5.75 -3.46 -8.28
C GLN A 88 -6.01 -2.35 -7.28
N PHE A 89 -5.00 -1.90 -6.55
CA PHE A 89 -5.18 -1.00 -5.42
C PHE A 89 -4.98 0.46 -5.82
N ALA A 90 -4.00 0.73 -6.67
CA ALA A 90 -3.74 2.07 -7.19
C ALA A 90 -3.35 2.05 -8.67
N SER A 91 -3.59 3.16 -9.36
CA SER A 91 -3.01 3.45 -10.66
C SER A 91 -1.92 4.51 -10.55
N VAL A 92 -1.00 4.51 -11.50
CA VAL A 92 0.10 5.46 -11.64
C VAL A 92 0.04 6.08 -13.03
N GLU A 93 -0.20 7.38 -13.10
CA GLU A 93 -0.28 8.13 -14.35
C GLU A 93 0.58 9.37 -14.24
N ALA A 94 1.57 9.52 -15.14
CA ALA A 94 2.51 10.64 -15.12
C ALA A 94 3.20 10.89 -13.76
N GLY A 95 3.40 9.84 -12.95
CA GLY A 95 4.01 9.90 -11.61
C GLY A 95 3.03 10.22 -10.48
N GLU A 96 1.76 10.50 -10.79
CA GLU A 96 0.70 10.64 -9.80
C GLU A 96 0.12 9.27 -9.47
N VAL A 97 -0.08 8.99 -8.19
CA VAL A 97 -0.65 7.73 -7.71
C VAL A 97 -2.07 7.99 -7.24
N SER A 98 -3.04 7.25 -7.78
CA SER A 98 -4.46 7.42 -7.43
C SER A 98 -5.11 6.11 -7.03
N LEU A 99 -6.00 6.16 -6.04
CA LEU A 99 -6.70 5.00 -5.53
C LEU A 99 -7.70 4.48 -6.57
N THR A 100 -7.69 3.18 -6.86
CA THR A 100 -8.68 2.57 -7.77
C THR A 100 -10.03 2.37 -7.07
N LEU A 101 -11.05 1.90 -7.81
CA LEU A 101 -12.32 1.46 -7.21
C LEU A 101 -12.11 0.30 -6.21
N ASP A 102 -11.35 -0.72 -6.59
CA ASP A 102 -11.13 -1.88 -5.74
C ASP A 102 -10.31 -1.53 -4.49
N GLY A 103 -9.34 -0.61 -4.63
CA GLY A 103 -8.61 -0.03 -3.50
C GLY A 103 -9.55 0.72 -2.55
N ALA A 104 -10.47 1.53 -3.07
CA ALA A 104 -11.49 2.21 -2.30
C ALA A 104 -12.35 1.23 -1.49
N ILE A 105 -12.82 0.16 -2.13
CA ILE A 105 -13.62 -0.89 -1.49
C ILE A 105 -12.83 -1.58 -0.37
N LEU A 106 -11.54 -1.89 -0.62
CA LEU A 106 -10.66 -2.50 0.37
C LEU A 106 -10.48 -1.60 1.61
N LEU A 107 -10.41 -0.29 1.39
CA LEU A 107 -10.38 0.72 2.45
C LEU A 107 -11.78 1.13 2.92
N GLY A 108 -12.78 0.24 2.81
CA GLY A 108 -14.13 0.43 3.34
C GLY A 108 -14.90 1.63 2.75
N ASN A 109 -14.51 2.12 1.57
CA ASN A 109 -15.03 3.31 0.90
C ASN A 109 -14.89 4.61 1.71
N PHE A 110 -13.93 4.69 2.64
CA PHE A 110 -13.60 5.94 3.33
C PHE A 110 -12.90 6.96 2.42
N TYR A 111 -12.30 6.48 1.33
CA TYR A 111 -11.75 7.29 0.26
C TYR A 111 -12.49 6.98 -1.04
N ALA A 112 -12.73 8.00 -1.86
CA ALA A 112 -13.33 7.82 -3.17
C ALA A 112 -12.30 7.28 -4.18
N PRO A 113 -12.73 6.54 -5.22
CA PRO A 113 -11.87 6.24 -6.36
C PRO A 113 -11.30 7.54 -6.97
N GLY A 114 -10.05 7.51 -7.42
CA GLY A 114 -9.30 8.68 -7.88
C GLY A 114 -8.70 9.52 -6.75
N THR A 115 -8.91 9.16 -5.47
CA THR A 115 -8.24 9.86 -4.35
C THR A 115 -6.72 9.77 -4.53
N ALA A 116 -6.06 10.93 -4.50
CA ALA A 116 -4.60 11.00 -4.54
C ALA A 116 -3.98 10.27 -3.34
N LEU A 117 -3.01 9.40 -3.67
CA LEU A 117 -2.15 8.68 -2.75
C LEU A 117 -0.76 9.32 -2.76
N ASP A 118 0.07 8.93 -1.80
CA ASP A 118 1.46 9.39 -1.77
C ASP A 118 2.19 8.89 -3.03
N PRO A 119 3.17 9.64 -3.57
CA PRO A 119 3.99 9.15 -4.68
C PRO A 119 4.80 7.92 -4.24
N LEU A 120 5.01 6.99 -5.17
CA LEU A 120 5.87 5.82 -4.95
C LEU A 120 7.22 5.99 -5.66
N ARG A 121 8.26 5.35 -5.14
CA ARG A 121 9.61 5.34 -5.72
C ARG A 121 10.17 3.93 -5.74
N VAL A 122 10.82 3.56 -6.83
CA VAL A 122 11.53 2.29 -6.97
C VAL A 122 13.02 2.57 -6.93
N GLU A 123 13.74 1.86 -6.07
CA GLU A 123 15.20 1.88 -5.93
C GLU A 123 15.80 0.58 -6.45
#